data_AF-A0A5M8P5B6-F1
#
_entry.id   AF-A0A5M8P5B6-F1
#
_cell.length_a   1.000
_cell.length_b   1.000
_cell.length_c   1.000
_cell.angle_alpha   90.00
_cell.angle_beta   90.00
_cell.angle_gamma   90.00
#
_symmetry.space_group_name_H-M   'P 1'
#
loop_
_entity.id
_entity.type
_entity.pdbx_description
1 polymer ?
#
loop_
_entity_poly.entity_id
_entity_poly.type
_entity_poly.pdbx_seq_one_letter_code
_entity_poly.pdbx_strand_id
1 'polypeptide(L)'
;MEKILGTVYGYFEFLFGSFFAEYLWGYNCDTQAYDNPNLFNSIGLTTIAIALAIVLLYYYFLNHPRLNGAGHWFIFLLLASAINLLVAYFWTVSDYVSGNIQDCLQYTRDEAGNILAQLIYKTDCWKFGIANAWVSAIVFVIFSFMLKWWSSNCKHSPTLLKYKK
;
A
#
# COMPACT_ATOMS: atom_id res chain seq x y z
N MET A 1 -0.70 14.55 -10.90
CA MET A 1 -0.19 13.59 -9.90
C MET A 1 -1.30 12.69 -9.35
N GLU A 2 -2.54 13.18 -9.28
CA GLU A 2 -3.71 12.51 -8.69
C GLU A 2 -4.16 11.18 -9.31
N LYS A 3 -3.57 10.75 -10.43
CA LYS A 3 -3.89 9.46 -11.06
C LYS A 3 -2.77 8.45 -10.98
N ILE A 4 -1.54 8.87 -10.65
CA ILE A 4 -0.36 7.99 -10.74
C ILE A 4 -0.48 6.86 -9.72
N LEU A 5 -0.82 7.17 -8.48
CA LEU A 5 -0.96 6.14 -7.44
C LEU A 5 -2.12 5.21 -7.74
N GLY A 6 -3.27 5.76 -8.15
CA GLY A 6 -4.40 4.95 -8.59
C GLY A 6 -4.06 4.03 -9.78
N THR A 7 -3.27 4.49 -10.77
CA THR A 7 -2.77 3.63 -11.85
C THR A 7 -1.85 2.52 -11.33
N VAL A 8 -0.96 2.83 -10.38
CA VAL A 8 -0.08 1.82 -9.75
C VAL A 8 -0.90 0.74 -9.06
N TYR A 9 -1.89 1.13 -8.24
CA TYR A 9 -2.77 0.15 -7.59
C TYR A 9 -3.70 -0.57 -8.56
N GLY A 10 -4.06 0.06 -9.70
CA GLY A 10 -4.83 -0.58 -10.76
C GLY A 10 -4.16 -1.83 -11.33
N TYR A 11 -2.83 -1.90 -11.37
CA TYR A 11 -2.13 -3.14 -11.73
C TYR A 11 -2.35 -4.29 -10.74
N PHE A 12 -2.79 -3.99 -9.53
CA PHE A 12 -3.11 -4.95 -8.47
C PHE A 12 -4.62 -5.16 -8.31
N GLU A 13 -5.47 -4.59 -9.18
CA GLU A 13 -6.93 -4.71 -9.10
C GLU A 13 -7.40 -6.16 -9.08
N PHE A 14 -6.69 -7.06 -9.78
CA PHE A 14 -6.98 -8.50 -9.75
C PHE A 14 -6.99 -9.11 -8.33
N LEU A 15 -6.33 -8.47 -7.35
CA LEU A 15 -6.34 -8.93 -5.97
C LEU A 15 -7.63 -8.56 -5.26
N PHE A 16 -8.10 -7.32 -5.35
CA PHE A 16 -9.19 -6.80 -4.51
C PHE A 16 -10.50 -6.56 -5.27
N GLY A 17 -10.51 -6.67 -6.59
CA GLY A 17 -11.69 -6.56 -7.44
C GLY A 17 -12.00 -5.14 -7.90
N SER A 18 -12.75 -5.04 -8.99
CA SER A 18 -13.09 -3.78 -9.67
C SER A 18 -14.01 -2.88 -8.85
N PHE A 19 -15.05 -3.43 -8.22
CA PHE A 19 -15.98 -2.64 -7.38
C PHE A 19 -15.27 -1.98 -6.19
N PHE A 20 -14.32 -2.70 -5.58
CA PHE A 20 -13.50 -2.15 -4.52
C PHE A 20 -12.50 -1.11 -5.07
N ALA A 21 -12.01 -1.28 -6.29
CA ALA A 21 -11.22 -0.27 -6.98
C ALA A 21 -12.00 1.03 -7.23
N GLU A 22 -13.25 0.93 -7.66
CA GLU A 22 -14.12 2.10 -7.90
C GLU A 22 -14.38 2.87 -6.60
N TYR A 23 -14.63 2.15 -5.50
CA TYR A 23 -14.68 2.76 -4.17
C TYR A 23 -13.39 3.54 -3.85
N LEU A 24 -12.22 2.92 -4.04
CA LEU A 24 -10.92 3.55 -3.74
C LEU A 24 -10.57 4.72 -4.68
N TRP A 25 -11.11 4.71 -5.90
CA TRP A 25 -11.02 5.85 -6.83
C TRP A 25 -11.91 7.03 -6.42
N GLY A 26 -12.84 6.83 -5.49
CA GLY A 26 -13.77 7.85 -5.03
C GLY A 26 -15.08 7.90 -5.82
N TYR A 27 -15.53 6.76 -6.37
CA TYR A 27 -16.83 6.69 -7.03
C TYR A 27 -17.96 7.02 -6.06
N ASN A 28 -18.95 7.77 -6.54
CA ASN A 28 -20.15 8.15 -5.81
C ASN A 28 -21.41 7.70 -6.58
N CYS A 29 -22.19 6.84 -5.96
CA CYS A 29 -23.47 6.31 -6.43
C CYS A 29 -24.50 7.42 -6.69
N ASP A 30 -24.51 8.49 -5.90
CA ASP A 30 -25.53 9.55 -5.98
C ASP A 30 -25.35 10.43 -7.23
N THR A 31 -24.09 10.74 -7.56
CA THR A 31 -23.73 11.59 -8.69
C THR A 31 -23.28 10.80 -9.92
N GLN A 32 -23.10 9.49 -9.78
CA GLN A 32 -22.51 8.58 -10.76
C GLN A 32 -21.15 9.05 -11.28
N ALA A 33 -20.39 9.76 -10.44
CA ALA A 33 -19.11 10.37 -10.76
C ALA A 33 -18.07 10.13 -9.65
N TYR A 34 -16.81 10.47 -9.91
CA TYR A 34 -15.69 10.31 -8.98
C TYR A 34 -15.50 11.56 -8.11
N ASP A 35 -16.52 11.87 -7.31
CA ASP A 35 -16.55 13.10 -6.49
C ASP A 35 -16.04 12.88 -5.06
N ASN A 36 -15.97 11.63 -4.60
CA ASN A 36 -15.41 11.32 -3.29
C ASN A 36 -13.87 11.43 -3.31
N PRO A 37 -13.23 11.66 -2.15
CA PRO A 37 -11.77 11.72 -2.07
C PRO A 37 -11.12 10.45 -2.62
N ASN A 38 -10.09 10.61 -3.44
CA ASN A 38 -9.32 9.50 -3.99
C ASN A 38 -8.46 8.83 -2.90
N LEU A 39 -8.91 7.67 -2.42
CA LEU A 39 -8.24 6.91 -1.36
C LEU A 39 -6.93 6.29 -1.84
N PHE A 40 -6.80 5.94 -3.13
CA PHE A 40 -5.50 5.47 -3.66
C PHE A 40 -4.39 6.50 -3.47
N ASN A 41 -4.70 7.78 -3.65
CA ASN A 41 -3.70 8.83 -3.43
C ASN A 41 -3.36 8.98 -1.95
N SER A 42 -4.37 9.07 -1.09
CA SER A 42 -4.17 9.24 0.35
C SER A 42 -3.37 8.08 0.95
N ILE A 43 -3.76 6.84 0.63
CA ILE A 43 -3.09 5.63 1.12
C ILE A 43 -1.71 5.51 0.46
N GLY A 44 -1.59 5.73 -0.84
CA GLY A 44 -0.31 5.64 -1.54
C GLY A 44 0.73 6.67 -1.08
N LEU A 45 0.32 7.91 -0.80
CA LEU A 45 1.20 8.93 -0.21
C LEU A 45 1.64 8.53 1.20
N THR A 46 0.73 7.99 2.00
CA THR A 46 1.03 7.48 3.34
C THR A 46 2.04 6.32 3.26
N THR A 47 1.86 5.41 2.31
CA THR A 47 2.79 4.31 2.03
C THR A 47 4.18 4.81 1.66
N ILE A 48 4.26 5.83 0.79
CA ILE A 48 5.52 6.46 0.42
C ILE A 48 6.21 7.09 1.63
N ALA A 49 5.46 7.83 2.46
CA ALA A 49 5.99 8.49 3.64
C ALA A 49 6.55 7.48 4.66
N ILE A 50 5.80 6.41 4.95
CA ILE A 50 6.23 5.34 5.88
C ILE A 50 7.46 4.61 5.32
N ALA A 51 7.44 4.21 4.04
CA ALA A 51 8.56 3.53 3.42
C ALA A 51 9.83 4.40 3.45
N LEU A 52 9.70 5.70 3.12
CA LEU A 52 10.80 6.66 3.20
C LEU A 52 11.34 6.77 4.63
N ALA A 53 10.46 6.92 5.63
CA ALA A 53 10.86 7.02 7.03
C ALA A 53 11.67 5.80 7.49
N ILE A 54 11.26 4.59 7.08
CA ILE A 54 11.97 3.36 7.43
C ILE A 54 13.31 3.25 6.70
N VAL A 55 13.39 3.67 5.42
CA VAL A 55 14.66 3.74 4.69
C VAL A 55 15.61 4.72 5.36
N LEU A 56 15.12 5.90 5.76
CA LEU A 56 15.92 6.89 6.48
C LEU A 56 16.41 6.35 7.84
N LEU A 57 15.52 5.68 8.58
CA LEU A 57 15.85 5.00 9.83
C LEU A 57 16.99 4.00 9.64
N TYR A 58 16.91 3.16 8.61
CA TYR A 58 17.92 2.13 8.34
C TYR A 58 19.27 2.71 7.89
N TYR A 59 19.28 3.62 6.90
CA TYR A 59 20.53 4.07 6.28
C TYR A 59 21.23 5.21 7.05
N TYR A 60 20.51 6.00 7.84
CA TYR A 60 21.07 7.21 8.48
C TYR A 60 21.05 7.15 10.02
N PHE A 61 19.93 6.74 10.62
CA PHE A 61 19.80 6.75 12.09
C PHE A 61 20.43 5.52 12.74
N LEU A 62 20.06 4.32 12.27
CA LEU A 62 20.58 3.06 12.79
C LEU A 62 21.93 2.67 12.19
N ASN A 63 22.51 3.51 11.32
CA ASN A 63 23.71 3.32 10.50
C ASN A 63 24.92 2.74 11.28
N HIS A 64 24.85 1.45 11.63
CA HIS A 64 25.73 0.78 12.58
C HIS A 64 26.41 -0.42 11.87
N PRO A 65 27.71 -0.67 12.10
CA PRO A 65 28.45 -1.74 11.41
C PRO A 65 27.84 -3.14 11.53
N ARG A 66 27.14 -3.42 12.63
CA ARG A 66 26.46 -4.72 12.85
C ARG A 66 25.20 -4.91 11.97
N LEU A 67 24.63 -3.81 11.45
CA LEU A 67 23.40 -3.83 10.64
C LEU A 67 23.68 -3.74 9.13
N ASN A 68 24.94 -3.77 8.71
CA ASN A 68 25.34 -3.58 7.31
C ASN A 68 25.06 -4.76 6.37
N GLY A 69 24.47 -5.84 6.87
CA GLY A 69 24.19 -7.07 6.12
C GLY A 69 22.87 -7.02 5.36
N ALA A 70 22.84 -7.60 4.16
CA ALA A 70 21.65 -7.71 3.32
C ALA A 70 20.45 -8.34 4.05
N GLY A 71 20.68 -9.25 5.01
CA GLY A 71 19.62 -9.84 5.83
C GLY A 71 18.85 -8.81 6.67
N HIS A 72 19.53 -7.82 7.26
CA HIS A 72 18.86 -6.76 7.99
C HIS A 72 18.06 -5.86 7.06
N TRP A 73 18.61 -5.55 5.88
CA TRP A 73 17.86 -4.81 4.86
C TRP A 73 16.54 -5.52 4.49
N PHE A 74 16.56 -6.84 4.31
CA PHE A 74 15.32 -7.61 4.07
C PHE A 74 14.35 -7.56 5.26
N ILE A 75 14.85 -7.58 6.50
CA ILE A 75 14.00 -7.42 7.69
C ILE A 75 13.32 -6.04 7.68
N PHE A 76 14.04 -4.97 7.35
CA PHE A 76 13.46 -3.62 7.26
C PHE A 76 12.48 -3.47 6.09
N LEU A 77 12.74 -4.14 4.96
CA LEU A 77 11.78 -4.21 3.85
C LEU A 77 10.50 -4.91 4.29
N LEU A 78 10.61 -6.09 4.91
CA LEU A 78 9.46 -6.85 5.41
C LEU A 78 8.69 -6.06 6.48
N LEU A 79 9.40 -5.36 7.36
CA LEU A 79 8.80 -4.47 8.35
C LEU A 79 8.02 -3.33 7.70
N ALA A 80 8.60 -2.65 6.70
CA ALA A 80 7.91 -1.60 5.96
C ALA A 80 6.66 -2.11 5.26
N SER A 81 6.77 -3.24 4.56
CA SER A 81 5.64 -3.89 3.91
C SER A 81 4.55 -4.31 4.91
N ALA A 82 4.91 -4.86 6.08
CA ALA A 82 3.95 -5.27 7.09
C ALA A 82 3.23 -4.07 7.73
N ILE A 83 3.94 -2.99 8.05
CA ILE A 83 3.33 -1.77 8.58
C ILE A 83 2.36 -1.19 7.55
N ASN A 84 2.79 -1.03 6.29
CA ASN A 84 1.93 -0.49 5.24
C ASN A 84 0.73 -1.40 4.91
N LEU A 85 0.89 -2.71 4.98
CA LEU A 85 -0.22 -3.65 4.88
C LEU A 85 -1.28 -3.35 5.94
N LEU A 86 -0.86 -3.25 7.21
CA LEU A 86 -1.77 -3.01 8.33
C LEU A 86 -2.43 -1.63 8.24
N VAL A 87 -1.69 -0.58 7.86
CA VAL A 87 -2.24 0.76 7.67
C VAL A 87 -3.36 0.75 6.61
N ALA A 88 -3.11 0.17 5.43
CA ALA A 88 -4.13 0.08 4.38
C ALA A 88 -5.32 -0.79 4.79
N TYR A 89 -5.06 -1.90 5.47
CA TYR A 89 -6.10 -2.78 6.00
C TYR A 89 -7.00 -2.07 7.01
N PHE A 90 -6.43 -1.43 8.03
CA PHE A 90 -7.21 -0.76 9.07
C PHE A 90 -7.98 0.43 8.52
N TRP A 91 -7.41 1.18 7.58
CA TRP A 91 -8.11 2.28 6.91
C TRP A 91 -9.36 1.77 6.18
N THR A 92 -9.19 0.79 5.32
CA THR A 92 -10.29 0.26 4.50
C THR A 92 -11.32 -0.53 5.30
N VAL A 93 -10.91 -1.27 6.34
CA VAL A 93 -11.87 -1.94 7.24
C VAL A 93 -12.62 -0.94 8.10
N SER A 94 -12.00 0.15 8.52
CA SER A 94 -12.70 1.23 9.24
C SER A 94 -13.82 1.78 8.38
N ASP A 95 -13.57 2.02 7.10
CA ASP A 95 -14.60 2.50 6.16
C ASP A 95 -15.70 1.45 5.92
N TYR A 96 -15.31 0.18 5.75
CA TYR A 96 -16.25 -0.93 5.58
C TYR A 96 -17.19 -1.06 6.79
N VAL A 97 -16.65 -1.03 8.02
CA VAL A 97 -17.43 -1.20 9.26
C VAL A 97 -18.27 0.03 9.58
N SER A 98 -17.80 1.22 9.20
CA SER A 98 -18.55 2.47 9.39
C SER A 98 -19.70 2.65 8.40
N GLY A 99 -19.79 1.79 7.37
CA GLY A 99 -20.77 1.93 6.30
C GLY A 99 -20.47 3.09 5.35
N ASN A 100 -19.19 3.50 5.26
CA ASN A 100 -18.76 4.57 4.34
C ASN A 100 -18.76 4.09 2.88
N ILE A 101 -18.71 2.77 2.65
CA ILE A 101 -18.82 2.18 1.33
C ILE A 101 -20.31 2.18 0.95
N GLN A 102 -20.62 2.90 -0.13
CA GLN A 102 -22.00 3.06 -0.57
C GLN A 102 -22.60 1.74 -1.08
N ASP A 103 -23.90 1.59 -0.85
CA ASP A 103 -24.64 0.35 -1.08
C ASP A 103 -24.59 -0.13 -2.54
N CYS A 104 -24.54 0.78 -3.52
CA CYS A 104 -24.49 0.42 -4.95
C CYS A 104 -23.18 -0.30 -5.36
N LEU A 105 -22.09 -0.09 -4.62
CA LEU A 105 -20.81 -0.78 -4.84
C LEU A 105 -20.72 -2.07 -4.03
N GLN A 106 -21.41 -2.13 -2.90
CA GLN A 106 -21.33 -3.26 -1.97
C GLN A 106 -22.28 -4.39 -2.35
N TYR A 107 -23.45 -4.08 -2.90
CA TYR A 107 -24.49 -5.06 -3.20
C TYR A 107 -25.14 -4.81 -4.57
N THR A 108 -25.50 -5.91 -5.25
CA THR A 108 -26.46 -5.87 -6.35
C THR A 108 -27.86 -6.03 -5.78
N ARG A 109 -28.79 -5.15 -6.15
CA ARG A 109 -30.21 -5.23 -5.75
C ARG A 109 -31.16 -5.43 -6.94
N ASP A 110 -32.30 -6.06 -6.69
CA ASP A 110 -33.41 -6.14 -7.65
C ASP A 110 -34.28 -4.86 -7.62
N GLU A 111 -35.25 -4.77 -8.54
CA GLU A 111 -36.23 -3.66 -8.58
C GLU A 111 -37.10 -3.57 -7.31
N ALA A 112 -37.19 -4.66 -6.53
CA ALA A 112 -37.90 -4.72 -5.26
C ALA A 112 -37.02 -4.32 -4.05
N GLY A 113 -35.74 -4.01 -4.27
CA GLY A 113 -34.77 -3.60 -3.25
C GLY A 113 -34.12 -4.76 -2.47
N ASN A 114 -34.36 -6.02 -2.85
CA ASN A 114 -33.73 -7.18 -2.23
C ASN A 114 -32.27 -7.34 -2.67
N ILE A 115 -31.41 -7.80 -1.76
CA ILE A 115 -29.99 -8.05 -2.05
C ILE A 115 -29.86 -9.36 -2.84
N LEU A 116 -29.41 -9.26 -4.08
CA LEU A 116 -29.15 -10.40 -4.97
C LEU A 116 -27.75 -10.97 -4.78
N ALA A 117 -26.75 -10.10 -4.60
CA ALA A 117 -25.36 -10.50 -4.43
C ALA A 117 -24.57 -9.45 -3.66
N GLN A 118 -23.57 -9.90 -2.90
CA GLN A 118 -22.56 -9.04 -2.29
C GLN A 118 -21.31 -9.00 -3.18
N LEU A 119 -20.87 -7.79 -3.52
CA LEU A 119 -19.78 -7.51 -4.45
C LEU A 119 -18.46 -7.22 -3.71
N ILE A 120 -18.55 -6.53 -2.57
CA ILE A 120 -17.41 -6.18 -1.72
C ILE A 120 -17.51 -6.91 -0.39
N TYR A 121 -16.47 -7.67 -0.06
CA TYR A 121 -16.33 -8.40 1.19
C TYR A 121 -15.25 -7.77 2.06
N LYS A 122 -15.34 -7.99 3.38
CA LYS A 122 -14.27 -7.63 4.32
C LYS A 122 -12.92 -8.26 3.96
N THR A 123 -12.92 -9.40 3.27
CA THR A 123 -11.69 -10.04 2.77
C THR A 123 -10.99 -9.20 1.71
N ASP A 124 -11.69 -8.35 0.96
CA ASP A 124 -11.09 -7.51 -0.08
C ASP A 124 -10.24 -6.39 0.53
N CYS A 125 -10.56 -5.95 1.75
CA CYS A 125 -9.70 -5.06 2.54
C CYS A 125 -8.33 -5.70 2.86
N TRP A 126 -8.31 -7.00 3.19
CA TRP A 126 -7.05 -7.74 3.38
C TRP A 126 -6.27 -7.86 2.07
N LYS A 127 -6.96 -8.19 0.97
CA LYS A 127 -6.34 -8.30 -0.35
C LYS A 127 -5.75 -6.97 -0.82
N PHE A 128 -6.42 -5.86 -0.54
CA PHE A 128 -5.89 -4.52 -0.77
C PHE A 128 -4.69 -4.21 0.13
N GLY A 129 -4.73 -4.59 1.41
CA GLY A 129 -3.56 -4.51 2.29
C GLY A 129 -2.33 -5.25 1.71
N ILE A 130 -2.54 -6.45 1.15
CA ILE A 130 -1.48 -7.21 0.47
C ILE A 130 -0.97 -6.46 -0.77
N ALA A 131 -1.86 -5.89 -1.58
CA ALA A 131 -1.46 -5.04 -2.71
C ALA A 131 -0.60 -3.85 -2.22
N ASN A 132 -0.99 -3.20 -1.12
CA ASN A 132 -0.23 -2.10 -0.53
C ASN A 132 1.14 -2.55 0.00
N ALA A 133 1.26 -3.78 0.53
CA ALA A 133 2.53 -4.34 0.97
C ALA A 133 3.53 -4.50 -0.19
N TRP A 134 3.04 -4.89 -1.38
CA TRP A 134 3.84 -4.97 -2.61
C TRP A 134 4.26 -3.59 -3.11
N VAL A 135 3.34 -2.63 -3.15
CA VAL A 135 3.66 -1.23 -3.50
C VAL A 135 4.70 -0.66 -2.53
N SER A 136 4.54 -0.89 -1.23
CA SER A 136 5.52 -0.51 -0.20
C SER A 136 6.89 -1.14 -0.45
N ALA A 137 6.95 -2.42 -0.81
CA ALA A 137 8.23 -3.08 -1.10
C ALA A 137 8.94 -2.43 -2.29
N ILE A 138 8.21 -2.13 -3.37
CA ILE A 138 8.75 -1.46 -4.55
C ILE A 138 9.29 -0.06 -4.18
N VAL A 139 8.50 0.73 -3.45
CA VAL A 139 8.91 2.07 -3.02
C VAL A 139 10.13 2.01 -2.09
N PHE A 140 10.17 1.08 -1.15
CA PHE A 140 11.30 0.86 -0.26
C PHE A 140 12.58 0.53 -1.04
N VAL A 141 12.48 -0.34 -2.04
CA VAL A 141 13.59 -0.69 -2.94
C VAL A 141 14.08 0.55 -3.69
N ILE A 142 13.18 1.31 -4.31
CA ILE A 142 13.51 2.53 -5.06
C ILE A 142 14.26 3.52 -4.16
N PHE A 143 13.71 3.84 -2.98
CA PHE A 143 14.36 4.76 -2.05
C PHE A 143 15.69 4.23 -1.52
N SER A 144 15.80 2.92 -1.27
CA SER A 144 17.07 2.30 -0.86
C SER A 144 18.16 2.55 -1.92
N PHE A 145 17.87 2.35 -3.20
CA PHE A 145 18.85 2.58 -4.26
C PHE A 145 19.17 4.07 -4.48
N MET A 146 18.22 4.96 -4.22
CA MET A 146 18.45 6.41 -4.30
C MET A 146 19.29 6.95 -3.14
N LEU A 147 19.07 6.47 -1.91
CA LEU A 147 19.62 7.06 -0.69
C LEU A 147 20.85 6.32 -0.14
N LYS A 148 21.10 5.07 -0.53
CA LYS A 148 22.23 4.28 -0.01
C LYS A 148 23.60 4.96 -0.16
N TRP A 149 23.78 5.84 -1.15
CA TRP A 149 25.07 6.43 -1.51
C TRP A 149 25.65 7.36 -0.44
N TRP A 150 24.78 7.94 0.40
CA TRP A 150 25.15 8.86 1.47
C TRP A 150 25.26 8.19 2.85
N SER A 151 25.00 6.89 2.95
CA SER A 151 25.18 6.12 4.19
C SER A 151 26.66 5.75 4.38
N SER A 152 27.20 5.91 5.60
CA SER A 152 28.61 5.59 5.91
C SER A 152 28.86 4.08 6.05
N ASN A 153 27.99 3.34 6.74
CA ASN A 153 28.22 1.93 7.06
C ASN A 153 27.31 0.98 6.25
N CYS A 154 26.09 1.39 5.90
CA CYS A 154 25.10 0.53 5.24
C CYS A 154 25.06 0.62 3.71
N LYS A 155 25.92 1.43 3.08
CA LYS A 155 25.97 1.67 1.61
C LYS A 155 26.04 0.41 0.75
N HIS A 156 26.61 -0.66 1.27
CA HIS A 156 26.79 -1.94 0.57
C HIS A 156 25.58 -2.88 0.69
N SER A 157 24.52 -2.52 1.43
CA SER A 157 23.25 -3.26 1.41
C SER A 157 22.32 -2.71 0.32
N PRO A 158 21.64 -3.56 -0.48
CA PRO A 158 21.43 -5.01 -0.31
C PRO A 158 22.44 -5.93 -1.03
N THR A 159 23.58 -5.43 -1.53
CA THR A 159 24.55 -6.27 -2.27
C THR A 159 25.05 -7.46 -1.44
N LEU A 160 24.74 -8.67 -1.88
CA LEU A 160 25.10 -9.94 -1.23
C LEU A 160 26.59 -10.30 -1.36
N LEU A 161 27.29 -9.70 -2.32
CA LEU A 161 28.70 -9.95 -2.58
C LEU A 161 29.57 -9.22 -1.54
N LYS A 162 29.85 -9.92 -0.43
CA LYS A 162 31.04 -9.63 0.36
C LYS A 162 32.26 -10.00 -0.48
N TYR A 163 32.91 -9.03 -1.12
CA TYR A 163 34.26 -9.26 -1.62
C TYR A 163 35.13 -9.62 -0.40
N LYS A 164 35.47 -10.91 -0.27
CA LYS A 164 36.59 -11.33 0.56
C LYS A 164 37.84 -10.68 -0.05
N LYS A 165 38.34 -9.62 0.58
CA LYS A 165 39.75 -9.26 0.46
C LYS A 165 40.57 -10.21 1.31
#